data_AF-A0AAW2CWM5-F1
#
_entry.id   AF-A0AAW2CWM5-F1
#
_cell.length_a   1.000
_cell.length_b   1.000
_cell.length_c   1.000
_cell.angle_alpha   90.00
_cell.angle_beta   90.00
_cell.angle_gamma   90.00
#
_symmetry.space_group_name_H-M   'P 1'
#
loop_
_entity.id
_entity.type
_entity.pdbx_description
1 polymer ?
#
loop_
_entity_poly.entity_id
_entity_poly.type
_entity_poly.pdbx_seq_one_letter_code
_entity_poly.pdbx_strand_id
1 'polypeptide(L)'
;MRKPSVRLEENNLFEKIERIRNRANFSSFQIIQRRISSLVLQSHLHWNYIPSTRSIQIAYRATQTSTGWIAWAINPTGTSMIGSQAIVAFLNANGTMTAYTTPITSYNPSMKQAALSFRVSNISATYAKNEMTIFGVVGPLNNGTTVNHVWQAGSSVEYNIPQMHPTSGPNIQSVGILDFLSR
;
A
#
# COMPACT_ATOMS: atom_id res chain seq x y z
N MET A 1 34.93 -27.52 -19.51
CA MET A 1 33.56 -27.38 -18.97
C MET A 1 33.56 -26.26 -17.92
N ARG A 2 32.94 -25.10 -18.21
CA ARG A 2 32.80 -24.01 -17.22
C ARG A 2 31.55 -24.27 -16.39
N LYS A 3 31.69 -24.40 -15.07
CA LYS A 3 30.56 -24.48 -14.13
C LYS A 3 29.71 -23.21 -14.25
N PRO A 4 28.38 -23.29 -14.43
CA PRO A 4 27.51 -22.14 -14.24
C PRO A 4 27.49 -21.75 -12.77
N SER A 5 28.31 -20.75 -12.45
CA SER A 5 28.09 -19.61 -11.55
C SER A 5 27.09 -19.77 -10.39
N VAL A 6 27.65 -19.92 -9.18
CA VAL A 6 27.03 -19.75 -7.85
C VAL A 6 26.05 -18.56 -7.75
N ARG A 7 26.28 -17.51 -8.55
CA ARG A 7 25.46 -16.28 -8.58
C ARG A 7 24.03 -16.49 -9.09
N LEU A 8 23.80 -17.51 -9.93
CA LEU A 8 22.46 -17.85 -10.43
C LEU A 8 21.64 -18.63 -9.40
N GLU A 9 22.30 -19.47 -8.58
CA GLU A 9 21.65 -20.22 -7.50
C GLU A 9 21.24 -19.32 -6.33
N GLU A 10 22.09 -18.35 -5.96
CA GLU A 10 21.77 -17.37 -4.93
C GLU A 10 20.55 -16.51 -5.30
N ASN A 11 20.49 -15.99 -6.53
CA ASN A 11 19.34 -15.19 -6.99
C ASN A 11 18.01 -15.98 -6.94
N ASN A 12 18.05 -17.28 -7.27
CA ASN A 12 16.88 -18.16 -7.18
C ASN A 12 16.45 -18.39 -5.73
N LEU A 13 17.41 -18.51 -4.79
CA LEU A 13 17.12 -18.64 -3.37
C LEU A 13 16.49 -17.36 -2.79
N PHE A 14 17.00 -16.18 -3.15
CA PHE A 14 16.43 -14.90 -2.71
C PHE A 14 14.99 -14.71 -3.21
N GLU A 15 14.72 -14.98 -4.50
CA GLU A 15 13.35 -14.92 -5.04
C GLU A 15 12.41 -15.92 -4.34
N LYS A 16 12.91 -17.12 -4.02
CA LYS A 16 12.13 -18.14 -3.30
C LYS A 16 11.81 -17.70 -1.87
N ILE A 17 12.76 -17.07 -1.17
CA ILE A 17 12.56 -16.52 0.19
C ILE A 17 11.54 -15.38 0.15
N GLU A 18 11.63 -14.46 -0.81
CA GLU A 18 10.66 -13.37 -0.96
C GLU A 18 9.26 -13.90 -1.33
N ARG A 19 9.16 -14.93 -2.19
CA ARG A 19 7.88 -15.62 -2.44
C ARG A 19 7.32 -16.27 -1.17
N ILE A 20 8.16 -16.86 -0.32
CA ILE A 20 7.73 -17.45 0.95
C ILE A 20 7.29 -16.36 1.94
N ARG A 21 8.02 -15.24 2.06
CA ARG A 21 7.62 -14.10 2.90
C ARG A 21 6.31 -13.49 2.42
N ASN A 22 6.15 -13.30 1.12
CA ASN A 22 4.91 -12.77 0.54
C ASN A 22 3.74 -13.73 0.75
N ARG A 23 3.96 -15.05 0.61
CA ARG A 23 2.97 -16.06 0.98
C ARG A 23 2.68 -16.07 2.48
N ALA A 24 3.68 -15.90 3.34
CA ALA A 24 3.51 -15.89 4.80
C ALA A 24 2.74 -14.63 5.26
N ASN A 25 3.06 -13.47 4.67
CA ASN A 25 2.30 -12.24 4.86
C ASN A 25 0.86 -12.46 4.42
N PHE A 26 0.62 -13.01 3.23
CA PHE A 26 -0.74 -13.29 2.74
C PHE A 26 -1.48 -14.38 3.54
N SER A 27 -0.78 -15.42 4.00
CA SER A 27 -1.34 -16.52 4.80
C SER A 27 -1.67 -16.08 6.23
N SER A 28 -0.93 -15.11 6.78
CA SER A 28 -1.24 -14.50 8.08
C SER A 28 -2.59 -13.76 8.08
N PHE A 29 -3.09 -13.36 6.90
CA PHE A 29 -4.43 -12.81 6.78
C PHE A 29 -5.53 -13.89 6.76
N GLN A 30 -5.25 -15.20 6.66
CA GLN A 30 -6.31 -16.18 6.33
C GLN A 30 -7.31 -16.54 7.43
N ILE A 31 -7.19 -16.02 8.66
CA ILE A 31 -7.99 -16.55 9.78
C ILE A 31 -9.30 -15.76 10.00
N ILE A 32 -9.36 -14.45 9.74
CA ILE A 32 -10.61 -13.64 9.70
C ILE A 32 -10.38 -12.44 8.75
N GLN A 33 -10.73 -12.56 7.47
CA GLN A 33 -10.57 -11.45 6.50
C GLN A 33 -11.84 -10.62 6.39
N ARG A 34 -11.74 -9.34 6.75
CA ARG A 34 -12.70 -8.31 6.32
C ARG A 34 -12.17 -7.66 5.06
N ARG A 35 -13.05 -7.33 4.11
CA ARG A 35 -12.69 -7.00 2.74
C ARG A 35 -13.68 -6.01 2.14
N ILE A 36 -13.15 -4.99 1.46
CA ILE A 36 -13.89 -4.26 0.43
C ILE A 36 -13.35 -4.71 -0.92
N SER A 37 -14.23 -5.28 -1.73
CA SER A 37 -13.91 -5.69 -3.09
C SER A 37 -14.43 -4.65 -4.08
N SER A 38 -13.66 -4.44 -5.17
CA SER A 38 -14.08 -3.63 -6.31
C SER A 38 -14.32 -2.16 -5.97
N LEU A 39 -13.31 -1.53 -5.37
CA LEU A 39 -13.21 -0.08 -5.36
C LEU A 39 -12.91 0.42 -6.79
N VAL A 40 -13.17 1.71 -7.05
CA VAL A 40 -12.65 2.38 -8.26
C VAL A 40 -11.12 2.27 -8.33
N LEU A 41 -10.55 2.35 -9.53
CA LEU A 41 -9.14 2.01 -9.80
C LEU A 41 -8.81 0.52 -9.68
N GLN A 42 -9.80 -0.36 -9.82
CA GLN A 42 -9.64 -1.83 -9.76
C GLN A 42 -8.87 -2.27 -8.50
N SER A 43 -9.25 -1.67 -7.37
CA SER A 43 -8.54 -1.84 -6.11
C SER A 43 -9.34 -2.62 -5.08
N HIS A 44 -8.62 -3.18 -4.13
CA HIS A 44 -9.13 -4.03 -3.06
C HIS A 44 -8.40 -3.69 -1.77
N LEU A 45 -9.13 -3.71 -0.66
CA LEU A 45 -8.55 -3.59 0.66
C LEU A 45 -8.96 -4.79 1.50
N HIS A 46 -7.96 -5.47 2.06
CA HIS A 46 -8.13 -6.46 3.12
C HIS A 46 -7.58 -5.88 4.41
N TRP A 47 -8.23 -6.19 5.51
CA TRP A 47 -7.70 -5.84 6.81
C TRP A 47 -8.04 -6.88 7.87
N ASN A 48 -7.24 -6.85 8.93
CA ASN A 48 -7.49 -7.55 10.18
C ASN A 48 -7.28 -6.57 11.34
N TYR A 49 -8.29 -6.41 12.17
CA TYR A 49 -8.19 -5.61 13.39
C TYR A 49 -7.59 -6.46 14.51
N ILE A 50 -6.58 -5.93 15.20
CA ILE A 50 -5.86 -6.59 16.28
C ILE A 50 -6.27 -5.90 17.61
N PRO A 51 -7.22 -6.48 18.38
CA PRO A 51 -7.76 -5.81 19.56
C PRO A 51 -6.73 -5.51 20.65
N SER A 52 -5.77 -6.42 20.86
CA SER A 52 -4.76 -6.30 21.93
C SER A 52 -3.84 -5.08 21.77
N THR A 53 -3.57 -4.67 20.52
CA THR A 53 -2.72 -3.50 20.22
C THR A 53 -3.53 -2.34 19.64
N ARG A 54 -4.84 -2.52 19.44
CA ARG A 54 -5.74 -1.60 18.72
C ARG A 54 -5.20 -1.20 17.34
N SER A 55 -4.47 -2.10 16.69
CA SER A 55 -3.84 -1.87 15.38
C SER A 55 -4.60 -2.58 14.27
N ILE A 56 -4.33 -2.18 13.03
CA ILE A 56 -4.95 -2.72 11.83
C ILE A 56 -3.84 -3.24 10.92
N GLN A 57 -3.82 -4.53 10.66
CA GLN A 57 -3.00 -5.09 9.60
C GLN A 57 -3.76 -4.93 8.28
N ILE A 58 -3.12 -4.38 7.25
CA ILE A 58 -3.73 -4.11 5.94
C ILE A 58 -3.00 -4.83 4.80
N ALA A 59 -3.76 -5.17 3.76
CA ALA A 59 -3.26 -5.45 2.42
C ALA A 59 -4.10 -4.67 1.41
N TYR A 60 -3.55 -3.59 0.84
CA TYR A 60 -4.18 -2.80 -0.20
C TYR A 60 -3.59 -3.17 -1.56
N ARG A 61 -4.43 -3.58 -2.50
CA ARG A 61 -4.04 -4.04 -3.82
C ARG A 61 -4.72 -3.21 -4.91
N ALA A 62 -4.02 -2.91 -5.99
CA ALA A 62 -4.63 -2.40 -7.21
C ALA A 62 -3.91 -2.90 -8.46
N THR A 63 -4.65 -3.01 -9.57
CA THR A 63 -4.08 -3.19 -10.90
C THR A 63 -3.19 -1.98 -11.24
N GLN A 64 -1.96 -2.22 -11.65
CA GLN A 64 -1.00 -1.16 -11.96
C GLN A 64 0.10 -1.66 -12.91
N THR A 65 0.70 -0.77 -13.70
CA THR A 65 1.88 -1.04 -14.51
C THR A 65 3.16 -0.91 -13.68
N SER A 66 4.28 -1.41 -14.21
CA SER A 66 5.59 -1.32 -13.54
C SER A 66 6.13 0.11 -13.42
N THR A 67 5.57 1.07 -14.16
CA THR A 67 5.99 2.48 -14.11
C THR A 67 5.13 3.33 -13.19
N GLY A 68 3.98 2.79 -12.76
CA GLY A 68 3.03 3.50 -11.92
C GLY A 68 3.29 3.32 -10.43
N TRP A 69 2.38 3.89 -9.66
CA TRP A 69 2.37 3.83 -8.21
C TRP A 69 0.94 3.66 -7.70
N ILE A 70 0.83 3.16 -6.47
CA ILE A 70 -0.45 3.07 -5.76
C ILE A 70 -0.29 3.65 -4.35
N ALA A 71 -1.36 4.20 -3.79
CA ALA A 71 -1.38 4.65 -2.42
C ALA A 71 -2.72 4.34 -1.76
N TRP A 72 -2.66 4.05 -0.46
CA TRP A 72 -3.81 4.00 0.42
C TRP A 72 -3.57 4.88 1.63
N ALA A 73 -4.58 5.60 2.07
CA ALA A 73 -4.45 6.62 3.10
C ALA A 73 -5.65 6.67 4.03
N ILE A 74 -5.39 7.17 5.24
CA ILE A 74 -6.42 7.64 6.17
C ILE A 74 -6.38 9.16 6.17
N ASN A 75 -7.54 9.81 6.10
CA ASN A 75 -7.66 11.24 6.34
C ASN A 75 -8.26 11.50 7.73
N PRO A 76 -7.44 11.91 8.72
CA PRO A 76 -7.93 12.19 10.07
C PRO A 76 -8.61 13.55 10.21
N THR A 77 -8.53 14.42 9.20
CA THR A 77 -8.99 15.82 9.27
C THR A 77 -10.10 16.16 8.29
N GLY A 78 -10.45 15.26 7.38
CA GLY A 78 -11.43 15.51 6.32
C GLY A 78 -11.83 14.25 5.56
N THR A 79 -12.62 14.42 4.51
CA THR A 79 -13.23 13.33 3.71
C THR A 79 -12.67 13.26 2.28
N SER A 80 -11.67 14.07 1.94
CA SER A 80 -11.10 14.22 0.60
C SER A 80 -9.58 14.00 0.60
N MET A 81 -8.88 14.32 -0.50
CA MET A 81 -7.45 14.08 -0.64
C MET A 81 -6.59 14.87 0.37
N ILE A 82 -6.84 16.18 0.52
CA ILE A 82 -6.00 17.05 1.37
C ILE A 82 -6.21 16.70 2.86
N GLY A 83 -5.10 16.53 3.58
CA GLY A 83 -5.07 16.07 4.97
C GLY A 83 -4.83 14.56 5.10
N SER A 84 -4.89 13.82 3.99
CA SER A 84 -4.63 12.37 3.99
C SER A 84 -3.20 12.04 4.41
N GLN A 85 -3.05 10.91 5.09
CA GLN A 85 -1.79 10.38 5.57
C GLN A 85 -1.64 8.98 4.97
N ALA A 86 -0.74 8.87 3.99
CA ALA A 86 -0.72 7.78 3.02
C ALA A 86 0.44 6.82 3.26
N ILE A 87 0.22 5.56 2.86
CA ILE A 87 1.28 4.62 2.51
C ILE A 87 1.28 4.54 0.98
N VAL A 88 2.41 4.83 0.36
CA VAL A 88 2.60 4.78 -1.09
C VAL A 88 3.56 3.67 -1.44
N ALA A 89 3.37 3.05 -2.61
CA ALA A 89 4.31 2.09 -3.16
C ALA A 89 4.49 2.25 -4.66
N PHE A 90 5.68 1.90 -5.13
CA PHE A 90 6.03 1.82 -6.54
C PHE A 90 7.20 0.87 -6.76
N LEU A 91 7.37 0.45 -8.01
CA LEU A 91 8.49 -0.37 -8.43
C LEU A 91 9.63 0.54 -8.92
N ASN A 92 10.83 0.37 -8.38
CA ASN A 92 12.01 1.09 -8.86
C ASN A 92 12.50 0.50 -10.19
N ALA A 93 13.31 1.27 -10.93
CA ALA A 93 13.91 0.82 -12.19
C ALA A 93 14.80 -0.44 -12.04
N ASN A 94 15.36 -0.68 -10.84
CA ASN A 94 16.14 -1.89 -10.54
C ASN A 94 15.27 -3.12 -10.19
N GLY A 95 13.94 -3.02 -10.28
CA GLY A 95 13.00 -4.10 -10.01
C GLY A 95 12.67 -4.32 -8.53
N THR A 96 13.18 -3.50 -7.60
CA THR A 96 12.80 -3.60 -6.18
C THR A 96 11.57 -2.75 -5.87
N MET A 97 10.75 -3.21 -4.93
CA MET A 97 9.61 -2.42 -4.43
C MET A 97 10.06 -1.39 -3.40
N THR A 98 9.59 -0.16 -3.57
CA THR A 98 9.63 0.87 -2.53
C THR A 98 8.25 1.04 -1.94
N ALA A 99 8.16 1.14 -0.61
CA ALA A 99 6.94 1.53 0.09
C ALA A 99 7.27 2.34 1.34
N TYR A 100 6.57 3.46 1.54
CA TYR A 100 6.80 4.36 2.67
C TYR A 100 5.58 5.23 2.97
N THR A 101 5.62 5.91 4.11
CA THR A 101 4.60 6.86 4.51
C THR A 101 4.86 8.27 3.97
N THR A 102 3.80 8.97 3.55
CA THR A 102 3.87 10.38 3.15
C THR A 102 2.59 11.13 3.55
N PRO A 103 2.68 12.35 4.11
CA PRO A 103 1.53 13.22 4.30
C PRO A 103 1.12 13.89 2.97
N ILE A 104 -0.18 14.08 2.78
CA ILE A 104 -0.78 14.74 1.62
C ILE A 104 -1.37 16.07 2.07
N THR A 105 -0.55 17.12 2.03
CA THR A 105 -0.89 18.44 2.59
C THR A 105 -1.46 19.42 1.56
N SER A 106 -1.42 19.09 0.28
CA SER A 106 -1.94 19.90 -0.83
C SER A 106 -2.26 19.02 -2.03
N TYR A 107 -2.70 19.62 -3.15
CA TYR A 107 -2.86 18.92 -4.44
C TYR A 107 -1.53 18.59 -5.13
N ASN A 108 -0.42 19.20 -4.70
CA ASN A 108 0.93 18.89 -5.18
C ASN A 108 1.87 18.69 -3.96
N PRO A 109 1.67 17.62 -3.18
CA PRO A 109 2.51 17.34 -2.02
C PRO A 109 3.91 16.92 -2.46
N SER A 110 4.89 16.97 -1.55
CA SER A 110 6.26 16.57 -1.88
C SER A 110 6.41 15.10 -2.28
N MET A 111 5.44 14.26 -1.86
CA MET A 111 5.46 12.79 -1.97
C MET A 111 6.72 12.14 -1.39
N LYS A 112 7.49 12.86 -0.57
CA LYS A 112 8.68 12.33 0.11
C LYS A 112 8.30 11.58 1.38
N GLN A 113 9.12 10.60 1.73
CA GLN A 113 8.95 9.87 2.98
C GLN A 113 8.95 10.82 4.18
N ALA A 114 7.92 10.71 5.01
CA ALA A 114 7.80 11.46 6.26
C ALA A 114 6.91 10.72 7.26
N ALA A 115 7.04 11.10 8.54
CA ALA A 115 6.23 10.55 9.61
C ALA A 115 4.76 11.00 9.51
N LEU A 116 3.86 10.17 10.05
CA LEU A 116 2.43 10.42 10.13
C LEU A 116 2.02 10.68 11.59
N SER A 117 0.81 11.19 11.79
CA SER A 117 0.22 11.42 13.12
C SER A 117 -0.14 10.14 13.87
N PHE A 118 -0.25 9.02 13.16
CA PHE A 118 -0.43 7.68 13.71
C PHE A 118 0.73 6.79 13.26
N ARG A 119 1.01 5.76 14.06
CA ARG A 119 2.08 4.82 13.74
C ARG A 119 1.71 3.96 12.53
N VAL A 120 2.70 3.73 11.66
CA VAL A 120 2.66 2.69 10.64
C VAL A 120 3.95 1.89 10.73
N SER A 121 3.84 0.57 10.74
CA SER A 121 4.98 -0.35 10.83
C SER A 121 4.82 -1.53 9.89
N ASN A 122 5.89 -2.33 9.73
CA ASN A 122 5.92 -3.52 8.87
C ASN A 122 5.48 -3.23 7.42
N ILE A 123 5.85 -2.04 6.93
CA ILE A 123 5.52 -1.62 5.56
C ILE A 123 6.33 -2.48 4.59
N SER A 124 5.64 -3.07 3.63
CA SER A 124 6.26 -3.75 2.50
C SER A 124 5.34 -3.67 1.29
N ALA A 125 5.87 -3.93 0.10
CA ALA A 125 5.04 -4.01 -1.09
C ALA A 125 5.54 -5.08 -2.05
N THR A 126 4.64 -5.52 -2.92
CA THR A 126 4.92 -6.51 -3.97
C THR A 126 4.39 -6.02 -5.30
N TYR A 127 5.01 -6.46 -6.39
CA TYR A 127 4.52 -6.29 -7.74
C TYR A 127 4.59 -7.62 -8.48
N ALA A 128 3.45 -8.12 -8.95
CA ALA A 128 3.37 -9.34 -9.72
C ALA A 128 2.12 -9.33 -10.59
N LYS A 129 2.20 -9.85 -11.81
CA LYS A 129 1.05 -10.00 -12.73
C LYS A 129 0.24 -8.69 -12.93
N ASN A 130 0.94 -7.56 -13.04
CA ASN A 130 0.34 -6.22 -13.17
C ASN A 130 -0.57 -5.83 -11.99
N GLU A 131 -0.32 -6.40 -10.82
CA GLU A 131 -0.92 -5.96 -9.56
C GLU A 131 0.18 -5.51 -8.60
N MET A 132 -0.04 -4.38 -7.95
CA MET A 132 0.78 -3.91 -6.85
C MET A 132 0.01 -4.08 -5.54
N THR A 133 0.67 -4.58 -4.49
CA THR A 133 0.06 -4.75 -3.17
C THR A 133 0.93 -4.09 -2.10
N ILE A 134 0.34 -3.20 -1.30
CA ILE A 134 0.90 -2.60 -0.09
C ILE A 134 0.47 -3.43 1.11
N PHE A 135 1.42 -3.73 1.99
CA PHE A 135 1.18 -4.31 3.31
C PHE A 135 1.65 -3.35 4.40
N GLY A 136 1.01 -3.38 5.55
CA GLY A 136 1.43 -2.61 6.72
C GLY A 136 0.57 -2.87 7.94
N VAL A 137 1.02 -2.38 9.09
CA VAL A 137 0.29 -2.33 10.35
C VAL A 137 0.10 -0.88 10.74
N VAL A 138 -1.15 -0.45 10.86
CA VAL A 138 -1.57 0.93 11.11
C VAL A 138 -2.12 1.05 12.52
N GLY A 139 -1.80 2.14 13.20
CA GLY A 139 -2.32 2.47 14.51
C GLY A 139 -1.39 2.07 15.68
N PRO A 140 -1.87 2.20 16.93
CA PRO A 140 -3.26 2.44 17.30
C PRO A 140 -3.84 3.75 16.77
N LEU A 141 -5.11 3.73 16.39
CA LEU A 141 -5.85 4.93 15.97
C LEU A 141 -6.53 5.56 17.19
N ASN A 142 -6.34 6.87 17.35
CA ASN A 142 -6.85 7.61 18.52
C ASN A 142 -8.35 7.91 18.43
N ASN A 143 -8.91 8.01 17.21
CA ASN A 143 -10.29 8.47 16.96
C ASN A 143 -11.30 7.33 16.71
N GLY A 144 -10.99 6.11 17.18
CA GLY A 144 -11.83 4.93 16.97
C GLY A 144 -11.44 4.10 15.75
N THR A 145 -12.35 3.25 15.29
CA THR A 145 -12.14 2.28 14.19
C THR A 145 -12.75 2.72 12.86
N THR A 146 -13.59 3.76 12.88
CA THR A 146 -14.16 4.37 11.69
C THR A 146 -13.27 5.51 11.19
N VAL A 147 -12.87 5.44 9.93
CA VAL A 147 -11.97 6.41 9.30
C VAL A 147 -12.50 6.84 7.95
N ASN A 148 -12.17 8.07 7.56
CA ASN A 148 -12.19 8.45 6.15
C ASN A 148 -10.93 7.87 5.50
N HIS A 149 -11.11 7.09 4.45
CA HIS A 149 -9.99 6.58 3.67
C HIS A 149 -10.00 7.14 2.25
N VAL A 150 -8.81 7.20 1.67
CA VAL A 150 -8.58 7.67 0.31
C VAL A 150 -7.60 6.71 -0.33
N TRP A 151 -7.78 6.42 -1.61
CA TRP A 151 -6.83 5.60 -2.36
C TRP A 151 -6.56 6.23 -3.72
N GLN A 152 -5.34 6.05 -4.21
CA GLN A 152 -4.93 6.64 -5.48
C GLN A 152 -4.03 5.68 -6.24
N ALA A 153 -3.99 5.91 -7.55
CA ALA A 153 -3.05 5.27 -8.46
C ALA A 153 -2.64 6.31 -9.51
N GLY A 154 -1.35 6.33 -9.86
CA GLY A 154 -0.79 7.18 -10.91
C GLY A 154 0.13 6.38 -11.83
N SER A 155 0.38 6.90 -13.03
CA SER A 155 1.05 6.15 -14.11
C SER A 155 2.56 6.34 -14.19
N SER A 156 3.13 7.28 -13.43
CA SER A 156 4.55 7.62 -13.51
C SER A 156 5.18 7.92 -12.15
N VAL A 157 6.45 7.56 -12.05
CA VAL A 157 7.36 7.88 -10.95
C VAL A 157 8.63 8.46 -11.57
N GLU A 158 9.06 9.63 -11.09
CA GLU A 158 10.27 10.30 -11.57
C GLU A 158 11.21 10.53 -10.39
N TYR A 159 12.49 10.21 -10.55
CA TYR A 159 13.49 10.33 -9.49
C TYR A 159 13.06 9.70 -8.15
N ASN A 160 12.38 8.54 -8.22
CA ASN A 160 11.79 7.83 -7.08
C ASN A 160 10.70 8.63 -6.33
N ILE A 161 10.08 9.60 -6.99
CA ILE A 161 8.96 10.39 -6.49
C ILE A 161 7.71 10.09 -7.35
N PRO A 162 6.63 9.57 -6.75
CA PRO A 162 5.33 9.45 -7.40
C PRO A 162 4.86 10.77 -8.01
N GLN A 163 4.49 10.75 -9.28
CA GLN A 163 4.00 11.94 -9.99
C GLN A 163 2.48 12.09 -9.86
N MET A 164 1.98 13.27 -10.23
CA MET A 164 0.55 13.60 -10.19
C MET A 164 -0.28 12.55 -10.94
N HIS A 165 -1.35 12.08 -10.28
CA HIS A 165 -2.35 11.21 -10.89
C HIS A 165 -3.43 12.04 -11.60
N PRO A 166 -4.28 11.43 -12.45
CA PRO A 166 -5.41 12.14 -13.06
C PRO A 166 -6.29 12.82 -12.01
N THR A 167 -6.72 14.05 -12.30
CA THR A 167 -7.60 14.86 -11.44
C THR A 167 -9.06 14.77 -11.89
N SER A 168 -9.46 13.61 -12.39
CA SER A 168 -10.80 13.35 -12.92
C SER A 168 -11.17 11.86 -12.79
N GLY A 169 -12.43 11.55 -13.07
CA GLY A 169 -12.91 10.17 -13.15
C GLY A 169 -12.69 9.36 -11.87
N PRO A 170 -12.19 8.11 -11.96
CA PRO A 170 -11.96 7.24 -10.81
C PRO A 170 -11.16 7.88 -9.68
N ASN A 171 -10.12 8.67 -9.98
CA ASN A 171 -9.26 9.26 -8.96
C ASN A 171 -10.00 10.24 -8.02
N ILE A 172 -10.98 11.00 -8.51
CA ILE A 172 -11.80 11.88 -7.65
C ILE A 172 -12.81 11.06 -6.85
N GLN A 173 -13.25 9.92 -7.36
CA GLN A 173 -14.22 9.04 -6.69
C GLN A 173 -13.60 8.15 -5.61
N SER A 174 -12.27 8.10 -5.52
CA SER A 174 -11.53 7.21 -4.62
C SER A 174 -11.48 7.68 -3.16
N VAL A 175 -12.64 7.94 -2.59
CA VAL A 175 -12.85 8.32 -1.18
C VAL A 175 -13.95 7.47 -0.57
N GLY A 176 -13.90 7.25 0.74
CA GLY A 176 -14.91 6.46 1.43
C GLY A 176 -14.80 6.49 2.95
N ILE A 177 -15.80 5.94 3.62
CA ILE A 177 -15.80 5.69 5.07
C ILE A 177 -15.60 4.20 5.30
N LEU A 178 -14.66 3.86 6.18
CA LEU A 178 -14.33 2.49 6.54
C LEU A 178 -14.35 2.32 8.05
N ASP A 179 -15.16 1.38 8.54
CA ASP A 179 -15.05 0.90 9.92
C ASP A 179 -14.28 -0.41 9.95
N PHE A 180 -13.13 -0.43 10.61
CA PHE A 180 -12.28 -1.61 10.73
C PHE A 180 -12.92 -2.77 11.54
N LEU A 181 -14.04 -2.52 12.23
CA LEU A 181 -14.86 -3.53 12.90
C LEU A 181 -16.08 -3.99 12.07
N SER A 182 -16.34 -3.42 10.89
CA SER A 182 -17.45 -3.80 10.01
C SER A 182 -17.18 -5.11 9.27
N ARG A 183 -18.21 -5.97 9.15
CA ARG A 183 -18.11 -7.34 8.62
C ARG A 183 -17.85 -7.35 7.12
#